data_AF-A0A1Q6XBM2-F1
#
_entry.id   AF-A0A1Q6XBM2-F1
#
_cell.length_a   1.000
_cell.length_b   1.000
_cell.length_c   1.000
_cell.angle_alpha   90.00
_cell.angle_beta   90.00
_cell.angle_gamma   90.00
#
_symmetry.space_group_name_H-M   'P 1'
#
loop_
_entity.id
_entity.type
_entity.pdbx_description
1 polymer ?
#
loop_
_entity_poly.entity_id
_entity_poly.type
_entity_poly.pdbx_seq_one_letter_code
_entity_poly.pdbx_strand_id
1 'polypeptide(L)'
;MTKRSRVCILVASGLVFAQSVASLVLRPTFGLTVFSDLTQCALLLSGTLSLLPNVAVTRGRTRLFWALMTLGVAFWLAYQLLWTYFEVILRRDVPNPFVGDVVLFLHIVPRTARLGSLDFALLLIWWLYLYLFAVIPWQYSHTNETTYEHALNVLYLTEKMVFLAGLAVVWTRSKGSWRTVYAHWFGASLVYALSSYVANWGIERHTYYSGSLYDIPLVASMAWVIGVGLLALDLSPKQLPGQASPSHGVWVARLGMIAIFSLPLFAAWSVFDPTAPPSVRTFRLVVTLATMLVMGALVFIKQHLLDRELLRLLRTSQESFENLRRVQAQLVQSEKLASLGQLVGGAAHELNNPLTAMLGYADLLAETPLKDEQRVLADKIAQQVRRTKGLVSSLLSFAQQVPAEKILLDMNALAQTAVKLSQPQLRARGIQVRTDLPSDLPQILGDSNQLLQVCLHITNNALQAMAQTGGVLSVSTRRHDQFVQLEFADDKADRARDRTGLERMLRHHSGAQGKNHVSERYPSWRNLSH
;
A
#
# COMPACT_ATOMS: atom_id res chain seq x y z
N MET A 1 -15.89 30.46 -4.94
CA MET A 1 -15.29 31.75 -4.59
C MET A 1 -15.89 32.31 -3.33
N THR A 2 -15.18 32.11 -2.22
CA THR A 2 -15.51 32.70 -0.92
C THR A 2 -15.39 34.24 -0.94
N LYS A 3 -16.07 34.92 -0.01
CA LYS A 3 -15.97 36.39 0.15
C LYS A 3 -14.52 36.85 0.38
N ARG A 4 -13.73 36.07 1.11
CA ARG A 4 -12.30 36.32 1.35
C ARG A 4 -11.47 36.20 0.07
N SER A 5 -11.72 35.20 -0.77
CA SER A 5 -11.04 35.03 -2.06
C SER A 5 -11.30 36.21 -3.00
N ARG A 6 -12.54 36.72 -3.05
CA ARG A 6 -12.90 37.89 -3.87
C ARG A 6 -12.19 39.17 -3.41
N VAL A 7 -12.12 39.39 -2.10
CA VAL A 7 -11.41 40.55 -1.53
C VAL A 7 -9.92 40.49 -1.85
N CYS A 8 -9.27 39.33 -1.69
CA CYS A 8 -7.84 39.19 -2.02
C CYS A 8 -7.55 39.47 -3.50
N ILE A 9 -8.39 38.99 -4.41
CA ILE A 9 -8.25 39.25 -5.85
C ILE A 9 -8.48 40.74 -6.15
N LEU A 10 -9.48 41.38 -5.55
CA LEU A 10 -9.71 42.81 -5.71
C LEU A 10 -8.52 43.65 -5.23
N VAL A 11 -7.93 43.31 -4.09
CA VAL A 11 -6.72 43.97 -3.58
C VAL A 11 -5.53 43.78 -4.52
N ALA A 12 -5.30 42.55 -4.99
CA ALA A 12 -4.23 42.26 -5.95
C ALA A 12 -4.42 43.01 -7.27
N SER A 13 -5.63 43.03 -7.83
CA SER A 13 -5.96 43.81 -9.04
C SER A 13 -5.81 45.31 -8.81
N GLY A 14 -6.17 45.81 -7.63
CA GLY A 14 -5.96 47.20 -7.23
C GLY A 14 -4.48 47.58 -7.19
N LEU A 15 -3.63 46.70 -6.66
CA LEU A 15 -2.17 46.89 -6.67
C LEU A 15 -1.59 46.89 -8.09
N VAL A 16 -2.02 45.96 -8.95
CA VAL A 16 -1.61 45.94 -10.37
C VAL A 16 -2.03 47.22 -11.08
N PHE A 17 -3.25 47.69 -10.83
CA PHE A 17 -3.75 48.94 -11.42
C PHE A 17 -2.96 50.15 -10.91
N ALA A 18 -2.73 50.26 -9.60
CA ALA A 18 -1.94 51.33 -9.00
C ALA A 18 -0.50 51.35 -9.56
N GLN A 19 0.13 50.18 -9.70
CA GLN A 19 1.43 50.05 -10.36
C GLN A 19 1.39 50.47 -11.81
N SER A 20 0.38 50.06 -12.57
CA SER A 20 0.25 50.43 -13.99
C SER A 20 0.10 51.94 -14.19
N VAL A 21 -0.72 52.59 -13.36
CA VAL A 21 -0.88 54.04 -13.37
C VAL A 21 0.43 54.73 -12.97
N ALA A 22 1.09 54.26 -11.91
CA ALA A 22 2.36 54.80 -11.46
C ALA A 22 3.44 54.72 -12.56
N SER A 23 3.56 53.57 -13.23
CA SER A 23 4.52 53.33 -14.32
C SER A 23 4.26 54.16 -15.58
N LEU A 24 3.01 54.56 -15.84
CA LEU A 24 2.64 55.37 -17.01
C LEU A 24 2.75 56.88 -16.75
N VAL A 25 2.46 57.32 -15.54
CA VAL A 25 2.27 58.75 -15.22
C VAL A 25 3.45 59.34 -14.47
N LEU A 26 4.09 58.58 -13.57
CA LEU A 26 5.16 59.09 -12.72
C LEU A 26 6.50 59.06 -13.44
N ARG A 27 7.32 60.09 -13.18
CA ARG A 27 8.70 60.15 -13.67
C ARG A 27 9.59 59.15 -12.93
N PRO A 28 10.69 58.68 -13.54
CA PRO A 28 11.68 57.83 -12.88
C PRO A 28 12.23 58.55 -11.64
N THR A 29 11.78 58.11 -10.47
CA THR A 29 12.17 58.68 -9.18
C THR A 29 12.35 57.53 -8.20
N PHE A 30 13.18 57.74 -7.17
CA PHE A 30 13.40 56.73 -6.14
C PHE A 30 12.08 56.27 -5.47
N GLY A 31 11.11 57.17 -5.30
CA GLY A 31 9.80 56.80 -4.76
C GLY A 31 9.03 55.80 -5.64
N LEU A 32 9.17 55.89 -6.97
CA LEU A 32 8.56 54.94 -7.91
C LEU A 32 9.23 53.56 -7.81
N THR A 33 10.55 53.52 -7.68
CA THR A 33 11.33 52.28 -7.45
C THR A 33 10.87 51.60 -6.17
N VAL A 34 10.83 52.33 -5.04
CA VAL A 34 10.36 51.81 -3.75
C VAL A 34 8.94 51.27 -3.84
N PHE A 35 8.04 52.02 -4.48
CA PHE A 35 6.65 51.60 -4.64
C PHE A 35 6.52 50.31 -5.47
N SER A 36 7.27 50.20 -6.57
CA SER A 36 7.25 49.00 -7.42
C SER A 36 7.77 47.77 -6.67
N ASP A 37 8.94 47.89 -6.05
CA ASP A 37 9.61 46.80 -5.36
C ASP A 37 8.81 46.26 -4.18
N LEU A 38 8.23 47.16 -3.38
CA LEU A 38 7.34 46.78 -2.28
C LEU A 38 6.05 46.13 -2.80
N THR A 39 5.52 46.61 -3.93
CA THR A 39 4.32 46.01 -4.55
C THR A 39 4.62 44.59 -5.05
N GLN A 40 5.75 44.38 -5.72
CA GLN A 40 6.21 43.05 -6.17
C GLN A 40 6.41 42.09 -4.98
N CYS A 41 7.09 42.56 -3.92
CA CYS A 41 7.26 41.79 -2.68
C CYS A 41 5.91 41.41 -2.05
N ALA A 42 4.97 42.36 -1.95
CA ALA A 42 3.65 42.13 -1.36
C ALA A 42 2.82 41.12 -2.16
N LEU A 43 2.87 41.20 -3.49
CA LEU A 43 2.17 40.25 -4.37
C LEU A 43 2.76 38.84 -4.28
N LEU A 44 4.09 38.69 -4.27
CA LEU A 44 4.74 37.39 -4.15
C LEU A 44 4.52 36.76 -2.75
N LEU A 45 4.53 37.57 -1.70
CA LEU A 45 4.17 37.13 -0.35
C LEU A 45 2.71 36.65 -0.29
N SER A 46 1.80 37.43 -0.85
CA SER A 46 0.38 37.06 -0.95
C SER A 46 0.18 35.79 -1.80
N GLY A 47 0.95 35.64 -2.89
CA GLY A 47 0.94 34.45 -3.74
C GLY A 47 1.37 33.21 -2.97
N THR A 48 2.46 33.31 -2.22
CA THR A 48 2.96 32.22 -1.35
C THR A 48 1.93 31.85 -0.29
N LEU A 49 1.34 32.84 0.39
CA LEU A 49 0.31 32.65 1.40
C LEU A 49 -0.98 32.04 0.83
N SER A 50 -1.34 32.35 -0.42
CA SER A 50 -2.51 31.78 -1.08
C SER A 50 -2.37 30.29 -1.41
N LEU A 51 -1.14 29.80 -1.55
CA LEU A 51 -0.84 28.40 -1.89
C LEU A 51 -0.71 27.50 -0.66
N LEU A 52 -0.30 28.04 0.50
CA LEU A 52 -0.10 27.27 1.74
C LEU A 52 -1.33 26.47 2.20
N PRO A 53 -2.57 26.99 2.17
CA PRO A 53 -3.73 26.21 2.57
C PRO A 53 -3.96 24.98 1.67
N ASN A 54 -3.61 25.04 0.38
CA ASN A 54 -3.67 23.89 -0.51
C ASN A 54 -2.71 22.77 -0.08
N VAL A 55 -1.54 23.12 0.48
CA VAL A 55 -0.59 22.15 1.04
C VAL A 55 -1.16 21.50 2.31
N ALA A 56 -1.80 22.28 3.19
CA ALA A 56 -2.34 21.79 4.45
C ALA A 56 -3.55 20.85 4.26
N VAL A 57 -4.42 21.15 3.29
CA VAL A 57 -5.68 20.41 3.07
C VAL A 57 -5.46 19.11 2.27
N THR A 58 -4.47 19.08 1.38
CA THR A 58 -4.28 17.95 0.46
C THR A 58 -3.35 16.86 1.02
N ARG A 59 -3.45 15.64 0.49
CA ARG A 59 -2.63 14.48 0.91
C ARG A 59 -1.92 13.84 -0.28
N GLY A 60 -0.86 13.07 0.01
CA GLY A 60 -0.09 12.31 -0.99
C GLY A 60 0.58 13.19 -2.05
N ARG A 61 0.48 12.79 -3.33
CA ARG A 61 1.12 13.48 -4.47
C ARG A 61 0.57 14.89 -4.71
N THR A 62 -0.70 15.14 -4.40
CA THR A 62 -1.28 16.49 -4.51
C THR A 62 -0.65 17.46 -3.53
N ARG A 63 -0.33 17.01 -2.30
CA ARG A 63 0.39 17.82 -1.32
C ARG A 63 1.80 18.16 -1.79
N LEU A 64 2.50 17.18 -2.36
CA LEU A 64 3.84 17.39 -2.91
C LEU A 64 3.83 18.42 -4.04
N PHE A 65 2.86 18.34 -4.97
CA PHE A 65 2.69 19.33 -6.03
C PHE A 65 2.53 20.74 -5.45
N TRP A 66 1.59 20.94 -4.54
CA TRP A 66 1.38 22.26 -3.94
C TRP A 66 2.60 22.75 -3.14
N ALA A 67 3.28 21.85 -2.42
CA ALA A 67 4.48 22.22 -1.68
C ALA A 67 5.60 22.71 -2.61
N LEU A 68 5.81 22.04 -3.74
CA LEU A 68 6.79 22.42 -4.74
C LEU A 68 6.43 23.73 -5.46
N MET A 69 5.15 23.94 -5.78
CA MET A 69 4.71 25.22 -6.35
C MET A 69 4.91 26.37 -5.37
N THR A 70 4.55 26.17 -4.09
CA THR A 70 4.78 27.16 -3.02
C THR A 70 6.28 27.43 -2.84
N LEU A 71 7.13 26.40 -2.86
CA LEU A 71 8.58 26.56 -2.76
C LEU A 71 9.16 27.40 -3.91
N GLY A 72 8.69 27.18 -5.15
CA GLY A 72 9.12 27.97 -6.30
C GLY A 72 8.70 29.44 -6.19
N VAL A 73 7.49 29.74 -5.73
CA VAL A 73 7.05 31.13 -5.51
C VAL A 73 7.80 31.76 -4.33
N ALA A 74 8.14 30.99 -3.29
CA ALA A 74 8.95 31.46 -2.16
C ALA A 74 10.39 31.79 -2.57
N PHE A 75 11.01 31.01 -3.47
CA PHE A 75 12.31 31.39 -4.05
C PHE A 75 12.21 32.64 -4.90
N TRP A 76 11.14 32.82 -5.65
CA TRP A 76 10.93 34.07 -6.39
C TRP A 76 10.78 35.28 -5.44
N LEU A 77 10.05 35.13 -4.33
CA LEU A 77 9.98 36.14 -3.27
C LEU A 77 11.36 36.43 -2.67
N ALA A 78 12.15 35.40 -2.37
CA ALA A 78 13.48 35.57 -1.79
C ALA A 78 14.43 36.34 -2.73
N TYR A 79 14.37 36.06 -4.04
CA TYR A 79 15.08 36.83 -5.06
C TYR A 79 14.61 38.29 -5.07
N GLN A 80 13.29 38.53 -5.09
CA GLN A 80 12.75 39.90 -5.11
C GLN A 80 13.17 40.69 -3.85
N LEU A 81 13.15 40.07 -2.67
CA LEU A 81 13.60 40.70 -1.44
C LEU A 81 15.08 41.07 -1.50
N LEU A 82 15.91 40.22 -2.12
CA LEU A 82 17.33 40.51 -2.31
C LEU A 82 17.53 41.68 -3.29
N TRP A 83 16.78 41.72 -4.40
CA TRP A 83 16.78 42.83 -5.34
C TRP A 83 16.41 44.15 -4.64
N THR A 84 15.29 44.14 -3.91
CA THR A 84 14.81 45.30 -3.14
C THR A 84 15.77 45.72 -2.05
N TYR A 85 16.52 44.81 -1.45
CA TYR A 85 17.57 45.16 -0.49
C TYR A 85 18.68 46.01 -1.13
N PHE A 86 19.09 45.71 -2.36
CA PHE A 86 20.09 46.53 -3.07
C PHE A 86 19.52 47.88 -3.49
N GLU A 87 18.37 47.90 -4.18
CA GLU A 87 17.84 49.14 -4.75
C GLU A 87 17.25 50.08 -3.69
N VAL A 88 16.49 49.56 -2.72
CA VAL A 88 15.76 50.39 -1.76
C VAL A 88 16.58 50.66 -0.50
N ILE A 89 17.24 49.64 0.05
CA ILE A 89 17.95 49.75 1.32
C ILE A 89 19.38 50.26 1.10
N LEU A 90 20.15 49.62 0.21
CA LEU A 90 21.52 50.05 -0.09
C LEU A 90 21.59 51.21 -1.07
N ARG A 91 20.51 51.50 -1.81
CA ARG A 91 20.45 52.55 -2.85
C ARG A 91 21.56 52.42 -3.88
N ARG A 92 21.83 51.18 -4.29
CA ARG A 92 22.82 50.83 -5.30
C ARG A 92 22.18 49.92 -6.32
N ASP A 93 22.67 50.02 -7.55
CA ASP A 93 22.32 49.05 -8.58
C ASP A 93 22.78 47.65 -8.15
N VAL A 94 22.02 46.65 -8.58
CA VAL A 94 22.31 45.25 -8.28
C VAL A 94 23.66 44.88 -8.90
N PRO A 95 24.59 44.29 -8.12
CA PRO A 95 25.91 43.97 -8.64
C PRO A 95 25.83 42.90 -9.72
N ASN A 96 26.60 43.06 -10.78
CA ASN A 96 26.69 42.10 -11.88
C ASN A 96 28.14 41.63 -12.00
N PRO A 97 28.46 40.33 -11.86
CA PRO A 97 27.57 39.17 -11.66
C PRO A 97 26.89 39.12 -10.28
N PHE A 98 25.62 38.69 -10.25
CA PHE A 98 24.82 38.66 -9.03
C PHE A 98 24.72 37.25 -8.43
N VAL A 99 25.11 37.09 -7.16
CA VAL A 99 24.97 35.80 -6.43
C VAL A 99 23.49 35.38 -6.30
N GLY A 100 22.56 36.34 -6.30
CA GLY A 100 21.12 36.08 -6.23
C GLY A 100 20.54 35.39 -7.46
N ASP A 101 21.24 35.39 -8.61
CA ASP A 101 20.74 34.80 -9.86
C ASP A 101 20.51 33.28 -9.72
N VAL A 102 21.24 32.62 -8.83
CA VAL A 102 21.01 31.21 -8.47
C VAL A 102 19.59 31.01 -7.93
N VAL A 103 19.11 31.93 -7.08
CA VAL A 103 17.78 31.87 -6.46
C VAL A 103 16.70 32.12 -7.49
N LEU A 104 16.93 33.07 -8.40
CA LEU A 104 16.06 33.31 -9.54
C LEU A 104 15.98 32.08 -10.43
N PHE A 105 17.09 31.45 -10.76
CA PHE A 105 17.11 30.24 -11.58
C PHE A 105 16.36 29.08 -10.88
N LEU A 106 16.67 28.82 -9.61
CA LEU A 106 16.06 27.72 -8.85
C LEU A 106 14.56 27.87 -8.59
N HIS A 107 13.94 29.02 -8.86
CA HIS A 107 12.51 29.23 -8.60
C HIS A 107 11.60 28.41 -9.54
N ILE A 108 12.04 28.07 -10.75
CA ILE A 108 11.27 27.29 -11.73
C ILE A 108 11.46 25.78 -11.50
N VAL A 109 12.66 25.34 -11.10
CA VAL A 109 13.00 23.92 -10.96
C VAL A 109 11.99 23.13 -10.11
N PRO A 110 11.61 23.54 -8.87
CA PRO A 110 10.59 22.84 -8.08
C PRO A 110 9.26 22.70 -8.80
N ARG A 111 8.86 23.73 -9.56
CA ARG A 111 7.56 23.80 -10.24
C ARG A 111 7.46 22.86 -11.45
N THR A 112 8.59 22.52 -12.07
CA THR A 112 8.63 21.58 -13.21
C THR A 112 8.31 20.13 -12.81
N ALA A 113 8.34 19.82 -11.51
CA ALA A 113 8.32 18.46 -11.03
C ALA A 113 6.90 17.95 -10.72
N ARG A 114 6.44 17.01 -11.55
CA ARG A 114 5.24 16.18 -11.29
C ARG A 114 5.61 14.76 -10.84
N LEU A 115 6.86 14.55 -10.47
CA LEU A 115 7.53 13.25 -10.48
C LEU A 115 7.67 12.66 -9.07
N GLY A 116 8.03 11.37 -9.00
CA GLY A 116 8.44 10.75 -7.73
C GLY A 116 9.65 11.49 -7.12
N SER A 117 9.85 11.36 -5.82
CA SER A 117 10.90 12.09 -5.08
C SER A 117 12.29 11.96 -5.70
N LEU A 118 12.61 10.79 -6.26
CA LEU A 118 13.93 10.51 -6.82
C LEU A 118 14.13 11.01 -8.26
N ASP A 119 13.07 10.99 -9.07
CA ASP A 119 13.09 11.57 -10.43
C ASP A 119 13.23 13.10 -10.37
N PHE A 120 12.59 13.70 -9.38
CA PHE A 120 12.77 15.12 -9.08
C PHE A 120 14.22 15.44 -8.70
N ALA A 121 14.83 14.64 -7.82
CA ALA A 121 16.22 14.84 -7.41
C ALA A 121 17.18 14.78 -8.61
N LEU A 122 16.99 13.82 -9.51
CA LEU A 122 17.79 13.72 -10.74
C LEU A 122 17.62 14.95 -11.64
N LEU A 123 16.39 15.40 -11.86
CA LEU A 123 16.11 16.59 -12.68
C LEU A 123 16.67 17.87 -12.05
N LEU A 124 16.54 18.02 -10.73
CA LEU A 124 17.07 19.15 -9.96
C LEU A 124 18.60 19.21 -10.06
N ILE A 125 19.28 18.07 -9.88
CA ILE A 125 20.73 17.99 -9.99
C ILE A 125 21.18 18.30 -11.42
N TRP A 126 20.42 17.88 -12.43
CA TRP A 126 20.76 18.19 -13.82
C TRP A 126 20.64 19.67 -14.15
N TRP A 127 19.56 20.34 -13.73
CA TRP A 127 19.44 21.80 -13.90
C TRP A 127 20.50 22.57 -13.12
N LEU A 128 20.77 22.17 -11.88
CA LEU A 128 21.86 22.75 -11.08
C LEU A 128 23.21 22.55 -11.76
N TYR A 129 23.45 21.37 -12.33
CA TYR A 129 24.64 21.08 -13.11
C TYR A 129 24.77 22.01 -14.32
N LEU A 130 23.71 22.20 -15.11
CA LEU A 130 23.76 23.12 -16.25
C LEU A 130 24.10 24.56 -15.81
N TYR A 131 23.56 25.00 -14.69
CA TYR A 131 23.86 26.31 -14.12
C TYR A 131 25.33 26.41 -13.66
N LEU A 132 25.82 25.42 -12.89
CA LEU A 132 27.21 25.36 -12.46
C LEU A 132 28.16 25.26 -13.66
N PHE A 133 27.78 24.58 -14.73
CA PHE A 133 28.60 24.36 -15.91
C PHE A 133 28.65 25.59 -16.84
N ALA A 134 27.51 26.25 -17.05
CA ALA A 134 27.38 27.34 -18.03
C ALA A 134 27.66 28.73 -17.44
N VAL A 135 27.25 28.99 -16.20
CA VAL A 135 27.19 30.35 -15.61
C VAL A 135 28.35 30.59 -14.63
N ILE A 136 28.49 29.73 -13.63
CA ILE A 136 29.45 29.89 -12.52
C ILE A 136 30.93 30.02 -12.93
N PRO A 137 31.45 29.38 -14.00
CA PRO A 137 32.86 29.56 -14.37
C PRO A 137 33.18 31.01 -14.72
N TRP A 138 32.21 31.73 -15.30
CA TRP A 138 32.35 33.13 -15.69
C TRP A 138 32.19 34.11 -14.53
N GLN A 139 31.73 33.64 -13.37
CA GLN A 139 31.62 34.42 -12.15
C GLN A 139 32.86 34.27 -11.24
N TYR A 140 33.44 33.06 -11.16
CA TYR A 140 34.52 32.77 -10.20
C TYR A 140 35.86 32.35 -10.82
N SER A 141 35.85 31.67 -11.96
CA SER A 141 37.10 31.12 -12.55
C SER A 141 37.75 32.08 -13.56
N HIS A 142 36.93 32.79 -14.33
CA HIS A 142 37.38 33.84 -15.23
C HIS A 142 36.25 34.87 -15.39
N THR A 143 36.34 35.96 -14.65
CA THR A 143 35.30 36.98 -14.58
C THR A 143 35.07 37.64 -15.93
N ASN A 144 33.92 37.39 -16.55
CA ASN A 144 33.50 38.04 -17.79
C ASN A 144 31.99 38.29 -17.75
N GLU A 145 31.61 39.54 -17.52
CA GLU A 145 30.22 39.99 -17.37
C GLU A 145 29.37 39.67 -18.62
N THR A 146 29.86 40.01 -19.81
CA THR A 146 29.10 39.81 -21.06
C THR A 146 28.78 38.33 -21.34
N THR A 147 29.73 37.44 -21.06
CA THR A 147 29.54 36.00 -21.29
C THR A 147 28.73 35.36 -20.17
N TYR A 148 28.89 35.85 -18.93
CA TYR A 148 28.06 35.47 -17.79
C TYR A 148 26.57 35.77 -18.06
N GLU A 149 26.25 37.01 -18.44
CA GLU A 149 24.88 37.44 -18.73
C GLU A 149 24.26 36.65 -19.87
N HIS A 150 24.99 36.48 -20.97
CA HIS A 150 24.50 35.71 -22.11
C HIS A 150 24.23 34.25 -21.73
N ALA A 151 25.15 33.60 -21.01
CA ALA A 151 24.98 32.23 -20.56
C ALA A 151 23.77 32.08 -19.62
N LEU A 152 23.62 33.01 -18.66
CA LEU A 152 22.49 33.05 -17.73
C LEU A 152 21.16 33.26 -18.47
N ASN A 153 21.08 34.23 -19.39
CA ASN A 153 19.87 34.56 -20.14
C ASN A 153 19.42 33.38 -21.03
N VAL A 154 20.35 32.75 -21.76
CA VAL A 154 20.05 31.59 -22.61
C VAL A 154 19.59 30.40 -21.77
N LEU A 155 20.29 30.10 -20.68
CA LEU A 155 19.94 28.98 -19.81
C LEU A 155 18.56 29.21 -19.16
N TYR A 156 18.31 30.41 -18.65
CA TYR A 156 17.07 30.76 -17.98
C TYR A 156 15.86 30.81 -18.94
N LEU A 157 16.06 31.30 -20.17
CA LEU A 157 15.05 31.23 -21.22
C LEU A 157 14.73 29.76 -21.57
N THR A 158 15.75 28.92 -21.72
CA THR A 158 15.59 27.50 -22.00
C THR A 158 14.77 26.81 -20.91
N GLU A 159 15.05 27.10 -19.64
CA GLU A 159 14.30 26.56 -18.50
C GLU A 159 12.81 26.96 -18.56
N LYS A 160 12.51 28.24 -18.81
CA LYS A 160 11.13 28.72 -18.97
C LYS A 160 10.40 28.01 -20.11
N MET A 161 11.07 27.82 -21.25
CA MET A 161 10.47 27.14 -22.41
C MET A 161 10.17 25.67 -22.12
N VAL A 162 11.09 24.96 -21.47
CA VAL A 162 10.87 23.57 -21.03
C VAL A 162 9.72 23.49 -20.03
N PHE A 163 9.65 24.41 -19.07
CA PHE A 163 8.57 24.47 -18.09
C PHE A 163 7.21 24.75 -18.74
N LEU A 164 7.14 25.71 -19.67
CA LEU A 164 5.91 26.02 -20.42
C LEU A 164 5.45 24.85 -21.28
N ALA A 165 6.37 24.18 -21.99
CA ALA A 165 6.05 22.98 -22.75
C ALA A 165 5.51 21.86 -21.84
N GLY A 166 6.12 21.65 -20.68
CA GLY A 166 5.65 20.70 -19.66
C GLY A 166 4.24 21.03 -19.18
N LEU A 167 3.97 22.30 -18.84
CA LEU A 167 2.63 22.76 -18.45
C LEU A 167 1.61 22.60 -19.58
N ALA A 168 1.96 22.88 -20.83
CA ALA A 168 1.08 22.72 -21.99
C ALA A 168 0.67 21.25 -22.21
N VAL A 169 1.63 20.32 -22.11
CA VAL A 169 1.36 18.88 -22.21
C VAL A 169 0.44 18.42 -21.07
N VAL A 170 0.70 18.88 -19.84
CA VAL A 170 -0.13 18.51 -18.69
C VAL A 170 -1.52 19.13 -18.78
N TRP A 171 -1.64 20.37 -19.26
CA TRP A 171 -2.90 21.07 -19.47
C TRP A 171 -3.78 20.35 -20.50
N THR A 172 -3.23 20.02 -21.67
CA THR A 172 -3.96 19.33 -22.76
C THR A 172 -4.42 17.93 -22.37
N ARG A 173 -3.67 17.23 -21.51
CA ARG A 173 -4.00 15.87 -21.05
C ARG A 173 -4.91 15.83 -19.82
N SER A 174 -5.11 16.94 -19.13
CA SER A 174 -5.90 16.97 -17.89
C SER A 174 -7.40 17.16 -18.15
N LYS A 175 -8.23 16.59 -17.27
CA LYS A 175 -9.69 16.72 -17.30
C LYS A 175 -10.21 17.28 -15.97
N GLY A 176 -11.43 17.83 -15.98
CA GLY A 176 -12.10 18.39 -14.80
C GLY A 176 -11.38 19.60 -14.21
N SER A 177 -11.50 19.80 -12.89
CA SER A 177 -10.94 20.95 -12.16
C SER A 177 -9.43 21.16 -12.37
N TRP A 178 -8.68 20.08 -12.56
CA TRP A 178 -7.23 20.16 -12.84
C TRP A 178 -6.91 20.83 -14.17
N ARG A 179 -7.75 20.66 -15.20
CA ARG A 179 -7.54 21.33 -16.49
C ARG A 179 -7.57 22.85 -16.33
N THR A 180 -8.49 23.36 -15.52
CA THR A 180 -8.62 24.80 -15.22
C THR A 180 -7.41 25.31 -14.42
N VAL A 181 -6.98 24.57 -13.40
CA VAL A 181 -5.78 24.93 -12.61
C VAL A 181 -4.53 25.01 -13.49
N TYR A 182 -4.31 24.01 -14.37
CA TYR A 182 -3.17 24.02 -15.28
C TYR A 182 -3.27 25.12 -16.35
N ALA A 183 -4.46 25.45 -16.83
CA ALA A 183 -4.67 26.56 -17.76
C ALA A 183 -4.21 27.89 -17.16
N HIS A 184 -4.60 28.18 -15.91
CA HIS A 184 -4.18 29.42 -15.25
C HIS A 184 -2.70 29.44 -14.89
N TRP A 185 -2.12 28.30 -14.47
CA TRP A 185 -0.67 28.19 -14.28
C TRP A 185 0.09 28.44 -15.58
N PHE A 186 -0.37 27.89 -16.70
CA PHE A 186 0.22 28.11 -18.02
C PHE A 186 0.11 29.59 -18.41
N GLY A 187 -1.07 30.20 -18.28
CA GLY A 187 -1.28 31.61 -18.59
C GLY A 187 -0.39 32.54 -17.77
N ALA A 188 -0.38 32.39 -16.45
CA ALA A 188 0.47 33.20 -15.57
C ALA A 188 1.96 33.03 -15.89
N SER A 189 2.41 31.80 -16.16
CA SER A 189 3.80 31.51 -16.49
C SER A 189 4.20 32.01 -17.88
N LEU A 190 3.27 32.02 -18.83
CA LEU A 190 3.50 32.53 -20.19
C LEU A 190 3.67 34.05 -20.15
N VAL A 191 2.77 34.75 -19.45
CA VAL A 191 2.89 36.20 -19.23
C VAL A 191 4.22 36.49 -18.54
N TYR A 192 4.56 35.78 -17.46
CA TYR A 192 5.86 35.94 -16.79
C TYR A 192 7.05 35.75 -17.74
N ALA A 193 7.06 34.69 -18.54
CA ALA A 193 8.17 34.38 -19.44
C ALA A 193 8.37 35.48 -20.50
N LEU A 194 7.27 35.95 -21.11
CA LEU A 194 7.29 37.05 -22.08
C LEU A 194 7.75 38.35 -21.43
N SER A 195 7.16 38.72 -20.28
CA SER A 195 7.53 39.93 -19.54
C SER A 195 8.99 39.95 -19.15
N SER A 196 9.48 38.85 -18.59
CA SER A 196 10.88 38.74 -18.16
C SER A 196 11.84 38.77 -19.34
N TYR A 197 11.47 38.23 -20.51
CA TYR A 197 12.30 38.37 -21.71
C TYR A 197 12.39 39.83 -22.18
N VAL A 198 11.25 40.53 -22.21
CA VAL A 198 11.21 41.96 -22.59
C VAL A 198 11.94 42.83 -21.56
N ALA A 199 11.82 42.52 -20.27
CA ALA A 199 12.56 43.20 -19.21
C ALA A 199 14.08 42.99 -19.34
N ASN A 200 14.54 41.76 -19.55
CA ASN A 200 15.97 41.47 -19.77
C ASN A 200 16.51 42.22 -21.01
N TRP A 201 15.74 42.27 -22.09
CA TRP A 201 16.08 43.06 -23.28
C TRP A 201 16.17 44.57 -22.99
N GLY A 202 15.34 45.09 -22.08
CA GLY A 202 15.42 46.47 -21.59
C GLY A 202 16.64 46.74 -20.71
N ILE A 203 17.04 45.75 -19.90
CA ILE A 203 18.26 45.81 -19.06
C ILE A 203 19.50 45.89 -19.96
N GLU A 204 19.61 45.03 -20.97
CA GLU A 204 20.72 45.03 -21.95
C GLU A 204 20.86 46.36 -22.72
N ARG A 205 19.77 47.12 -22.87
CA ARG A 205 19.77 48.43 -23.54
C ARG A 205 19.87 49.62 -22.58
N HIS A 206 20.02 49.37 -21.28
CA HIS A 206 20.00 50.38 -20.22
C HIS A 206 18.72 51.26 -20.22
N THR A 207 17.61 50.73 -20.72
CA THR A 207 16.30 51.42 -20.71
C THR A 207 15.39 50.96 -19.58
N TYR A 208 15.76 49.88 -18.89
CA TYR A 208 15.02 49.35 -17.75
C TYR A 208 15.32 50.13 -16.46
N TYR A 209 14.30 50.33 -15.64
CA TYR A 209 14.39 50.76 -14.25
C TYR A 209 13.17 50.22 -13.49
N SER A 210 13.30 49.97 -12.18
CA SER A 210 12.19 49.46 -11.38
C SER A 210 11.06 50.48 -11.28
N GLY A 211 9.84 50.03 -11.55
CA GLY A 211 8.65 50.83 -11.72
C GLY A 211 8.40 51.30 -13.15
N SER A 212 9.19 50.86 -14.13
CA SER A 212 8.98 51.16 -15.55
C SER A 212 7.80 50.37 -16.16
N LEU A 213 7.49 50.64 -17.43
CA LEU A 213 6.47 49.93 -18.19
C LEU A 213 6.76 48.42 -18.32
N TYR A 214 8.02 48.01 -18.19
CA TYR A 214 8.45 46.61 -18.24
C TYR A 214 7.88 45.79 -17.08
N ASP A 215 7.61 46.42 -15.94
CA ASP A 215 7.11 45.71 -14.74
C ASP A 215 5.60 45.46 -14.79
N ILE A 216 4.84 46.20 -15.59
CA ILE A 216 3.37 46.05 -15.66
C ILE A 216 2.94 44.60 -15.91
N PRO A 217 3.42 43.93 -16.98
CA PRO A 217 3.03 42.54 -17.23
C PRO A 217 3.72 41.56 -16.27
N LEU A 218 4.82 41.93 -15.61
CA LEU A 218 5.46 41.15 -14.55
C LEU A 218 4.57 41.10 -13.29
N VAL A 219 4.15 42.27 -12.79
CA VAL A 219 3.25 42.43 -11.63
C VAL A 219 1.90 41.77 -11.91
N ALA A 220 1.37 41.87 -13.14
CA ALA A 220 0.16 41.15 -13.55
C ALA A 220 0.31 39.63 -13.42
N SER A 221 1.46 39.06 -13.81
CA SER A 221 1.73 37.62 -13.65
C SER A 221 1.79 37.19 -12.18
N MET A 222 2.41 38.00 -11.31
CA MET A 222 2.47 37.76 -9.86
C MET A 222 1.08 37.77 -9.22
N ALA A 223 0.26 38.76 -9.57
CA ALA A 223 -1.13 38.84 -9.12
C ALA A 223 -1.97 37.65 -9.61
N TRP A 224 -1.73 37.17 -10.83
CA TRP A 224 -2.41 36.00 -11.36
C TRP A 224 -2.13 34.75 -10.53
N VAL A 225 -0.89 34.55 -10.05
CA VAL A 225 -0.52 33.41 -9.18
C VAL A 225 -1.37 33.37 -7.90
N ILE A 226 -1.70 34.52 -7.31
CA ILE A 226 -2.61 34.62 -6.15
C ILE A 226 -3.98 34.05 -6.51
N GLY A 227 -4.50 34.44 -7.68
CA GLY A 227 -5.75 33.92 -8.23
C GLY A 227 -5.73 32.40 -8.39
N VAL A 228 -4.60 31.82 -8.84
CA VAL A 228 -4.45 30.37 -8.99
C VAL A 228 -4.55 29.63 -7.65
N GLY A 229 -3.87 30.13 -6.62
CA GLY A 229 -3.91 29.51 -5.29
C GLY A 229 -5.32 29.50 -4.68
N LEU A 230 -6.03 30.63 -4.81
CA LEU A 230 -7.41 30.78 -4.32
C LEU A 230 -8.42 29.96 -5.14
N LEU A 231 -8.29 29.95 -6.46
CA LEU A 231 -9.14 29.17 -7.36
C LEU A 231 -8.98 27.67 -7.12
N ALA A 232 -7.75 27.21 -6.82
CA ALA A 232 -7.50 25.82 -6.48
C ALA A 232 -8.18 25.39 -5.17
N LEU A 233 -8.21 26.27 -4.16
CA LEU A 233 -8.95 26.04 -2.92
C LEU A 233 -10.45 25.90 -3.17
N ASP A 234 -11.02 26.84 -3.94
CA ASP A 234 -12.45 26.83 -4.27
C ASP A 234 -12.86 25.60 -5.10
N LEU A 235 -12.02 25.18 -6.05
CA LEU A 235 -12.28 24.01 -6.88
C LEU A 235 -12.05 22.69 -6.15
N SER A 236 -11.30 22.70 -5.04
CA SER A 236 -10.95 21.52 -4.22
C SER A 236 -10.70 20.26 -5.07
N PRO A 237 -9.76 20.31 -6.04
CA PRO A 237 -9.59 19.23 -7.00
C PRO A 237 -9.24 17.93 -6.27
N LYS A 238 -10.17 16.95 -6.29
CA LYS A 238 -9.90 15.59 -5.80
C LYS A 238 -8.67 15.04 -6.52
N GLN A 239 -7.81 14.37 -5.75
CA GLN A 239 -6.58 13.63 -6.11
C GLN A 239 -6.05 13.86 -7.54
N LEU A 240 -4.80 14.32 -7.68
CA LEU A 240 -4.14 14.47 -8.99
C LEU A 240 -4.47 13.26 -9.88
N PRO A 241 -4.96 13.43 -11.12
CA PRO A 241 -5.53 12.36 -11.92
C PRO A 241 -4.63 11.13 -11.86
N GLY A 242 -5.10 10.13 -11.14
CA GLY A 242 -4.40 8.89 -10.87
C GLY A 242 -4.53 8.00 -12.09
N GLN A 243 -3.62 8.20 -13.05
CA GLN A 243 -3.14 7.18 -13.96
C GLN A 243 -1.99 7.82 -14.75
N ALA A 244 -0.77 7.64 -14.24
CA ALA A 244 0.31 7.42 -15.18
C ALA A 244 -0.07 6.13 -15.90
N SER A 245 -0.56 6.22 -17.13
CA SER A 245 -0.39 5.13 -18.08
C SER A 245 1.07 4.66 -17.93
N PRO A 246 1.38 3.35 -17.93
CA PRO A 246 2.74 2.83 -17.79
C PRO A 246 3.75 3.55 -18.72
N SER A 247 3.28 4.10 -19.85
CA SER A 247 4.01 4.99 -20.74
C SER A 247 4.63 6.24 -20.08
N HIS A 248 3.94 6.93 -19.16
CA HIS A 248 4.41 8.21 -18.59
C HIS A 248 5.60 8.01 -17.64
N GLY A 249 5.60 6.94 -16.83
CA GLY A 249 6.77 6.61 -16.00
C GLY A 249 8.00 6.27 -16.85
N VAL A 250 7.78 5.63 -18.01
CA VAL A 250 8.84 5.31 -18.97
C VAL A 250 9.42 6.58 -19.61
N TRP A 251 8.60 7.55 -20.02
CA TRP A 251 9.09 8.81 -20.59
C TRP A 251 9.92 9.62 -19.60
N VAL A 252 9.54 9.65 -18.33
CA VAL A 252 10.29 10.33 -17.28
C VAL A 252 11.63 9.63 -17.01
N ALA A 253 11.62 8.30 -16.93
CA ALA A 253 12.86 7.53 -16.82
C ALA A 253 13.79 7.76 -18.02
N ARG A 254 13.23 7.88 -19.23
CA ARG A 254 13.98 8.21 -20.45
C ARG A 254 14.58 9.61 -20.40
N LEU A 255 13.87 10.62 -19.88
CA LEU A 255 14.43 11.96 -19.69
C LEU A 255 15.60 11.96 -18.70
N GLY A 256 15.48 11.24 -17.58
CA GLY A 256 16.59 11.05 -16.63
C GLY A 256 17.79 10.33 -17.25
N MET A 257 17.57 9.34 -18.13
CA MET A 257 18.64 8.69 -18.88
C MET A 257 19.31 9.65 -19.88
N ILE A 258 18.54 10.41 -20.64
CA ILE A 258 19.08 11.42 -21.59
C ILE A 258 19.95 12.43 -20.84
N ALA A 259 19.50 12.90 -19.66
CA ALA A 259 20.27 13.81 -18.82
C ALA A 259 21.65 13.23 -18.45
N ILE A 260 21.72 11.95 -18.08
CA ILE A 260 22.97 11.29 -17.71
C ILE A 260 23.87 11.08 -18.93
N PHE A 261 23.31 10.61 -20.03
CA PHE A 261 24.06 10.43 -21.28
C PHE A 261 24.53 11.75 -21.90
N SER A 262 23.94 12.89 -21.50
CA SER A 262 24.41 14.22 -21.91
C SER A 262 25.69 14.64 -21.17
N LEU A 263 25.96 14.14 -19.96
CA LEU A 263 27.12 14.58 -19.16
C LEU A 263 28.47 14.31 -19.86
N PRO A 264 28.72 13.11 -20.44
CA PRO A 264 29.97 12.87 -21.18
C PRO A 264 30.11 13.75 -22.41
N LEU A 265 28.99 14.11 -23.06
CA LEU A 265 29.00 15.01 -24.21
C LEU A 265 29.41 16.43 -23.79
N PHE A 266 28.91 16.92 -22.65
CA PHE A 266 29.33 18.21 -22.09
C PHE A 266 30.80 18.20 -21.64
N ALA A 267 31.27 17.08 -21.06
CA ALA A 267 32.67 16.93 -20.70
C ALA A 267 33.56 16.97 -21.96
N ALA A 268 33.19 16.24 -23.01
CA ALA A 268 33.89 16.27 -24.29
C ALA A 268 33.88 17.69 -24.90
N TRP A 269 32.72 18.34 -24.94
CA TRP A 269 32.60 19.72 -25.41
C TRP A 269 33.54 20.66 -24.64
N SER A 270 33.62 20.51 -23.32
CA SER A 270 34.53 21.32 -22.49
C SER A 270 36.02 21.10 -22.78
N VAL A 271 36.43 19.90 -23.23
CA VAL A 271 37.83 19.63 -23.60
C VAL A 271 38.16 20.27 -24.95
N PHE A 272 37.23 20.15 -25.91
CA PHE A 272 37.43 20.57 -27.29
C PHE A 272 37.05 22.02 -27.57
N ASP A 273 36.45 22.74 -26.63
CA ASP A 273 36.12 24.16 -26.78
C ASP A 273 37.40 25.02 -26.82
N PRO A 274 37.79 25.57 -28.00
CA PRO A 274 38.99 26.37 -28.13
C PRO A 274 38.78 27.81 -27.62
N THR A 275 37.52 28.22 -27.40
CA THR A 275 37.16 29.60 -27.00
C THR A 275 37.25 29.81 -25.49
N ALA A 276 37.20 28.72 -24.71
CA ALA A 276 37.19 28.78 -23.26
C ALA A 276 38.61 28.79 -22.63
N PRO A 277 38.89 29.70 -21.67
CA PRO A 277 40.12 29.69 -20.90
C PRO A 277 40.39 28.34 -20.21
N PRO A 278 41.65 27.95 -19.98
CA PRO A 278 41.99 26.68 -19.31
C PRO A 278 41.35 26.52 -17.92
N SER A 279 41.20 27.60 -17.15
CA SER A 279 40.55 27.58 -15.83
C SER A 279 39.07 27.21 -15.93
N VAL A 280 38.35 27.78 -16.90
CA VAL A 280 36.93 27.48 -17.18
C VAL A 280 36.76 26.03 -17.62
N ARG A 281 37.64 25.52 -18.50
CA ARG A 281 37.60 24.13 -18.96
C ARG A 281 37.84 23.15 -17.81
N THR A 282 38.82 23.43 -16.96
CA THR A 282 39.11 22.59 -15.78
C THR A 282 37.95 22.58 -14.80
N PHE A 283 37.36 23.75 -14.52
CA PHE A 283 36.20 23.87 -13.65
C PHE A 283 35.00 23.07 -14.18
N ARG A 284 34.66 23.25 -15.46
CA ARG A 284 33.59 22.50 -16.15
C ARG A 284 33.79 21.00 -16.04
N LEU A 285 35.02 20.51 -16.27
CA LEU A 285 35.35 19.09 -16.15
C LEU A 285 35.17 18.55 -14.73
N VAL A 286 35.67 19.25 -13.71
CA VAL A 286 35.50 18.85 -12.31
C VAL A 286 34.02 18.78 -11.92
N VAL A 287 33.24 19.78 -12.32
CA VAL A 287 31.78 19.80 -12.10
C VAL A 287 31.10 18.64 -12.82
N THR A 288 31.44 18.38 -14.09
CA THR A 288 30.87 17.23 -14.84
C THR A 288 31.15 15.90 -14.13
N LEU A 289 32.39 15.67 -13.68
CA LEU A 289 32.78 14.43 -13.02
C LEU A 289 32.08 14.25 -11.66
N ALA A 290 32.01 15.32 -10.87
CA ALA A 290 31.31 15.31 -9.59
C ALA A 290 29.81 15.03 -9.78
N THR A 291 29.17 15.67 -10.76
CA THR A 291 27.76 15.42 -11.10
C THR A 291 27.54 14.00 -11.60
N MET A 292 28.43 13.47 -12.46
CA MET A 292 28.34 12.06 -12.91
C MET A 292 28.35 11.09 -11.74
N LEU A 293 29.21 11.31 -10.74
CA LEU A 293 29.30 10.45 -9.56
C LEU A 293 28.02 10.51 -8.72
N VAL A 294 27.53 11.72 -8.43
CA VAL A 294 26.31 11.91 -7.64
C VAL A 294 25.08 11.35 -8.37
N MET A 295 24.94 11.65 -9.66
CA MET A 295 23.81 11.21 -10.47
C MET A 295 23.84 9.70 -10.71
N GLY A 296 25.03 9.12 -10.92
CA GLY A 296 25.25 7.67 -10.99
C GLY A 296 24.85 6.95 -9.72
N ALA A 297 25.25 7.46 -8.55
CA ALA A 297 24.84 6.91 -7.25
C ALA A 297 23.32 6.98 -7.06
N LEU A 298 22.69 8.11 -7.40
CA LEU A 298 21.23 8.25 -7.33
C LEU A 298 20.50 7.28 -8.26
N VAL A 299 20.96 7.09 -9.49
CA VAL A 299 20.38 6.10 -10.40
C VAL A 299 20.54 4.69 -9.89
N PHE A 300 21.70 4.35 -9.33
CA PHE A 300 21.92 3.04 -8.74
C PHE A 300 20.97 2.78 -7.56
N ILE A 301 20.82 3.75 -6.65
CA ILE A 301 19.83 3.70 -5.56
C ILE A 301 18.42 3.53 -6.12
N LYS A 302 18.08 4.30 -7.16
CA LYS A 302 16.78 4.21 -7.85
C LYS A 302 16.52 2.79 -8.36
N GLN A 303 17.46 2.24 -9.12
CA GLN A 303 17.36 0.91 -9.71
C GLN A 303 17.17 -0.15 -8.62
N HIS A 304 17.98 -0.11 -7.56
CA HIS A 304 17.83 -1.03 -6.43
C HIS A 304 16.49 -0.94 -5.71
N LEU A 305 15.93 0.27 -5.53
CA LEU A 305 14.61 0.42 -4.93
C LEU A 305 13.51 -0.13 -5.84
N LEU A 306 13.61 0.12 -7.14
CA LEU A 306 12.67 -0.41 -8.14
C LEU A 306 12.72 -1.93 -8.24
N ASP A 307 13.91 -2.53 -8.25
CA ASP A 307 14.08 -3.97 -8.30
C ASP A 307 13.49 -4.65 -7.05
N ARG A 308 13.70 -4.06 -5.86
CA ARG A 308 13.11 -4.57 -4.61
C ARG A 308 11.59 -4.52 -4.65
N GLU A 309 11.01 -3.43 -5.13
CA GLU A 309 9.56 -3.29 -5.24
C GLU A 309 8.98 -4.26 -6.27
N LEU A 310 9.64 -4.45 -7.41
CA LEU A 310 9.25 -5.42 -8.42
C LEU A 310 9.25 -6.85 -7.84
N LEU A 311 10.31 -7.24 -7.14
CA LEU A 311 10.39 -8.55 -6.49
C LEU A 311 9.31 -8.73 -5.43
N ARG A 312 8.99 -7.68 -4.66
CA ARG A 312 7.91 -7.70 -3.67
C ARG A 312 6.55 -7.91 -4.33
N LEU A 313 6.24 -7.17 -5.38
CA LEU A 313 4.99 -7.30 -6.13
C LEU A 313 4.84 -8.69 -6.76
N LEU A 314 5.93 -9.24 -7.32
CA LEU A 314 5.94 -10.60 -7.86
C LEU A 314 5.65 -11.65 -6.78
N ARG A 315 6.28 -11.54 -5.60
CA ARG A 315 6.02 -12.44 -4.48
C ARG A 315 4.57 -12.36 -4.00
N THR A 316 4.04 -11.16 -3.79
CA THR A 316 2.64 -10.98 -3.38
C THR A 316 1.67 -11.53 -4.43
N SER A 317 1.97 -11.37 -5.73
CA SER A 317 1.17 -11.97 -6.80
C SER A 317 1.23 -13.50 -6.78
N GLN A 318 2.41 -14.08 -6.54
CA GLN A 318 2.57 -15.54 -6.43
C GLN A 318 1.81 -16.10 -5.24
N GLU A 319 1.96 -15.50 -4.05
CA GLU A 319 1.20 -15.88 -2.85
C GLU A 319 -0.31 -15.78 -3.06
N SER A 320 -0.78 -14.70 -3.70
CA SER A 320 -2.20 -14.54 -4.03
C SER A 320 -2.71 -15.65 -4.96
N PHE A 321 -1.89 -16.03 -5.95
CA PHE A 321 -2.23 -17.11 -6.88
C PHE A 321 -2.25 -18.48 -6.20
N GLU A 322 -1.29 -18.77 -5.33
CA GLU A 322 -1.27 -20.02 -4.55
C GLU A 322 -2.49 -20.13 -3.62
N ASN A 323 -2.84 -19.04 -2.93
CA ASN A 323 -4.02 -18.99 -2.08
C ASN A 323 -5.30 -19.23 -2.89
N LEU A 324 -5.44 -18.59 -4.04
CA LEU A 324 -6.57 -18.81 -4.94
C LEU A 324 -6.68 -20.29 -5.34
N ARG A 325 -5.55 -20.91 -5.72
CA ARG A 325 -5.50 -22.32 -6.10
C ARG A 325 -5.89 -23.25 -4.95
N ARG A 326 -5.47 -22.97 -3.72
CA ARG A 326 -5.85 -23.74 -2.52
C ARG A 326 -7.35 -23.64 -2.25
N VAL A 327 -7.91 -22.42 -2.28
CA VAL A 327 -9.35 -22.21 -2.08
C VAL A 327 -10.16 -22.90 -3.17
N GLN A 328 -9.74 -22.82 -4.43
CA GLN A 328 -10.40 -23.53 -5.52
C GLN A 328 -10.38 -25.05 -5.32
N ALA A 329 -9.25 -25.62 -4.89
CA ALA A 329 -9.16 -27.06 -4.60
C ALA A 329 -10.10 -27.48 -3.45
N GLN A 330 -10.21 -26.66 -2.40
CA GLN A 330 -11.15 -26.89 -1.29
C GLN A 330 -12.61 -26.82 -1.75
N LEU A 331 -12.95 -25.86 -2.62
CA LEU A 331 -14.28 -25.74 -3.20
C LEU A 331 -14.65 -26.98 -4.02
N VAL A 332 -13.75 -27.44 -4.90
CA VAL A 332 -13.97 -28.67 -5.69
C VAL A 332 -14.15 -29.88 -4.77
N GLN A 333 -13.37 -30.01 -3.70
CA GLN A 333 -13.53 -31.10 -2.74
C GLN A 333 -14.87 -31.02 -1.99
N SER A 334 -15.27 -29.81 -1.57
CA SER A 334 -16.55 -29.58 -0.90
C SER A 334 -17.74 -29.89 -1.81
N GLU A 335 -17.67 -29.48 -3.08
CA GLU A 335 -18.69 -29.77 -4.09
C GLU A 335 -18.83 -31.28 -4.34
N LYS A 336 -17.70 -32.01 -4.42
CA LYS A 336 -17.69 -33.47 -4.53
C LYS A 336 -18.36 -34.13 -3.32
N LEU A 337 -18.05 -33.69 -2.11
CA LEU A 337 -18.64 -34.22 -0.88
C LEU A 337 -20.14 -33.90 -0.79
N ALA A 338 -20.56 -32.69 -1.19
CA ALA A 338 -21.96 -32.30 -1.23
C ALA A 338 -22.77 -33.14 -2.25
N SER A 339 -22.22 -33.35 -3.45
CA SER A 339 -22.82 -34.21 -4.47
C SER A 339 -22.92 -35.67 -4.00
N LEU A 340 -21.86 -36.20 -3.37
CA LEU A 340 -21.87 -37.52 -2.75
C LEU A 340 -22.93 -37.61 -1.63
N GLY A 341 -23.04 -36.57 -0.81
CA GLY A 341 -24.04 -36.42 0.25
C GLY A 341 -25.48 -36.51 -0.27
N GLN A 342 -25.79 -35.79 -1.34
CA GLN A 342 -27.11 -35.85 -1.99
C GLN A 342 -27.41 -37.23 -2.57
N LEU A 343 -26.45 -37.84 -3.28
CA LEU A 343 -26.62 -39.16 -3.87
C LEU A 343 -26.81 -40.26 -2.81
N VAL A 344 -26.00 -40.24 -1.75
CA VAL A 344 -26.12 -41.19 -0.62
C VAL A 344 -27.43 -40.95 0.15
N GLY A 345 -27.86 -39.71 0.32
CA GLY A 345 -29.14 -39.38 0.95
C GLY A 345 -30.34 -39.98 0.22
N GLY A 346 -30.37 -39.83 -1.11
CA GLY A 346 -31.40 -40.46 -1.96
C GLY A 346 -31.34 -41.99 -1.92
N ALA A 347 -30.16 -42.57 -2.11
CA ALA A 347 -29.97 -44.02 -2.10
C ALA A 347 -30.29 -44.66 -0.74
N ALA A 348 -29.92 -44.01 0.37
CA ALA A 348 -30.20 -44.50 1.72
C ALA A 348 -31.70 -44.50 2.02
N HIS A 349 -32.45 -43.50 1.54
CA HIS A 349 -33.90 -43.47 1.66
C HIS A 349 -34.54 -44.63 0.90
N GLU A 350 -34.12 -44.85 -0.35
CA GLU A 350 -34.62 -45.96 -1.18
C GLU A 350 -34.23 -47.34 -0.63
N LEU A 351 -33.05 -47.50 0.00
CA LEU A 351 -32.60 -48.75 0.63
C LEU A 351 -33.27 -49.01 1.99
N ASN A 352 -33.56 -47.97 2.77
CA ASN A 352 -34.24 -48.12 4.06
C ASN A 352 -35.67 -48.67 3.90
N ASN A 353 -36.34 -48.38 2.78
CA ASN A 353 -37.69 -48.84 2.50
C ASN A 353 -37.79 -50.38 2.43
N PRO A 354 -37.09 -51.09 1.52
CA PRO A 354 -37.14 -52.55 1.46
C PRO A 354 -36.53 -53.21 2.69
N LEU A 355 -35.50 -52.62 3.32
CA LEU A 355 -34.95 -53.16 4.58
C LEU A 355 -35.96 -53.09 5.72
N THR A 356 -36.77 -52.04 5.80
CA THR A 356 -37.82 -51.93 6.82
C THR A 356 -38.96 -52.91 6.54
N ALA A 357 -39.33 -53.13 5.27
CA ALA A 357 -40.30 -54.15 4.88
C ALA A 357 -39.80 -55.57 5.20
N MET A 358 -38.55 -55.89 4.87
CA MET A 358 -37.92 -57.19 5.19
C MET A 358 -37.85 -57.43 6.70
N LEU A 359 -37.57 -56.39 7.49
CA LEU A 359 -37.59 -56.49 8.95
C LEU A 359 -39.01 -56.78 9.46
N GLY A 360 -40.02 -56.07 8.94
CA GLY A 360 -41.42 -56.32 9.30
C GLY A 360 -41.89 -57.72 8.94
N TYR A 361 -41.50 -58.26 7.77
CA TYR A 361 -41.80 -59.64 7.41
C TYR A 361 -41.07 -60.65 8.31
N ALA A 362 -39.82 -60.37 8.71
CA ALA A 362 -39.08 -61.23 9.63
C ALA A 362 -39.72 -61.25 11.03
N ASP A 363 -40.18 -60.09 11.51
CA ASP A 363 -40.90 -59.97 12.79
C ASP A 363 -42.26 -60.71 12.74
N LEU A 364 -43.03 -60.58 11.65
CA LEU A 364 -44.28 -61.35 11.44
C LEU A 364 -44.03 -62.86 11.34
N LEU A 365 -42.96 -63.29 10.67
CA LEU A 365 -42.56 -64.70 10.63
C LEU A 365 -42.28 -65.24 12.05
N ALA A 366 -41.64 -64.44 12.91
CA ALA A 366 -41.33 -64.83 14.28
C ALA A 366 -42.60 -65.01 15.15
N GLU A 367 -43.70 -64.34 14.81
CA GLU A 367 -45.01 -64.47 15.47
C GLU A 367 -45.84 -65.68 14.96
N THR A 368 -45.40 -66.35 13.89
CA THR A 368 -46.08 -67.52 13.33
C THR A 368 -45.58 -68.82 14.00
N PRO A 369 -46.40 -69.88 14.17
CA PRO A 369 -45.91 -71.17 14.68
C PRO A 369 -44.96 -71.84 13.67
N LEU A 370 -43.65 -71.66 13.90
CA LEU A 370 -42.56 -72.20 13.09
C LEU A 370 -41.92 -73.44 13.75
N LYS A 371 -41.36 -74.36 12.95
CA LYS A 371 -40.46 -75.41 13.45
C LYS A 371 -39.14 -74.77 13.94
N ASP A 372 -38.44 -75.42 14.87
CA ASP A 372 -37.21 -74.87 15.49
C ASP A 372 -36.16 -74.43 14.45
N GLU A 373 -35.95 -75.20 13.37
CA GLU A 373 -35.03 -74.84 12.28
C GLU A 373 -35.45 -73.57 11.52
N GLN A 374 -36.76 -73.36 11.32
CA GLN A 374 -37.31 -72.20 10.61
C GLN A 374 -37.22 -70.93 11.47
N ARG A 375 -37.40 -71.06 12.80
CA ARG A 375 -37.24 -69.95 13.75
C ARG A 375 -35.78 -69.46 13.78
N VAL A 376 -34.81 -70.37 13.80
CA VAL A 376 -33.37 -70.03 13.73
C VAL A 376 -33.01 -69.31 12.42
N LEU A 377 -33.61 -69.70 11.30
CA LEU A 377 -33.40 -69.02 10.01
C LEU A 377 -34.04 -67.62 9.98
N ALA A 378 -35.24 -67.46 10.51
CA ALA A 378 -35.93 -66.16 10.61
C ALA A 378 -35.13 -65.16 11.49
N ASP A 379 -34.63 -65.60 12.64
CA ASP A 379 -33.79 -64.78 13.53
C ASP A 379 -32.49 -64.35 12.84
N LYS A 380 -31.85 -65.25 12.09
CA LYS A 380 -30.64 -64.92 11.30
C LYS A 380 -30.94 -63.88 10.21
N ILE A 381 -32.08 -63.97 9.52
CA ILE A 381 -32.50 -62.99 8.51
C ILE A 381 -32.75 -61.63 9.17
N ALA A 382 -33.52 -61.58 10.27
CA ALA A 382 -33.76 -60.35 11.02
C ALA A 382 -32.45 -59.71 11.48
N GLN A 383 -31.50 -60.51 11.99
CA GLN A 383 -30.19 -60.03 12.41
C GLN A 383 -29.38 -59.42 11.25
N GLN A 384 -29.41 -60.03 10.05
CA GLN A 384 -28.73 -59.49 8.87
C GLN A 384 -29.39 -58.22 8.33
N VAL A 385 -30.71 -58.13 8.36
CA VAL A 385 -31.43 -56.91 7.96
C VAL A 385 -31.12 -55.77 8.93
N ARG A 386 -31.10 -56.01 10.25
CA ARG A 386 -30.69 -55.01 11.26
C ARG A 386 -29.25 -54.55 11.05
N ARG A 387 -28.33 -55.48 10.77
CA ARG A 387 -26.93 -55.16 10.47
C ARG A 387 -26.80 -54.29 9.22
N THR A 388 -27.53 -54.62 8.16
CA THR A 388 -27.51 -53.88 6.89
C THR A 388 -28.09 -52.47 7.06
N LYS A 389 -29.18 -52.33 7.83
CA LYS A 389 -29.76 -51.03 8.18
C LYS A 389 -28.78 -50.16 8.99
N GLY A 390 -28.00 -50.77 9.89
CA GLY A 390 -26.91 -50.09 10.60
C GLY A 390 -25.78 -49.60 9.68
N LEU A 391 -25.40 -50.38 8.66
CA LEU A 391 -24.41 -49.98 7.67
C LEU A 391 -24.89 -48.82 6.79
N VAL A 392 -26.15 -48.86 6.32
CA VAL A 392 -26.76 -47.77 5.54
C VAL A 392 -26.83 -46.49 6.36
N SER A 393 -27.22 -46.58 7.64
CA SER A 393 -27.23 -45.43 8.57
C SER A 393 -25.83 -44.83 8.78
N SER A 394 -24.81 -45.68 8.90
CA SER A 394 -23.41 -45.23 9.05
C SER A 394 -22.85 -44.57 7.78
N LEU A 395 -23.28 -45.04 6.60
CA LEU A 395 -22.92 -44.42 5.32
C LEU A 395 -23.61 -43.07 5.15
N LEU A 396 -24.88 -42.97 5.57
CA LEU A 396 -25.66 -41.74 5.52
C LEU A 396 -25.10 -40.67 6.46
N SER A 397 -24.72 -41.04 7.69
CA SER A 397 -24.12 -40.11 8.66
C SER A 397 -22.73 -39.62 8.23
N PHE A 398 -21.97 -40.43 7.47
CA PHE A 398 -20.72 -40.01 6.86
C PHE A 398 -20.94 -39.01 5.72
N ALA A 399 -21.97 -39.22 4.90
CA ALA A 399 -22.25 -38.40 3.73
C ALA A 399 -23.02 -37.10 4.06
N GLN A 400 -23.81 -37.11 5.14
CA GLN A 400 -24.41 -35.93 5.74
C GLN A 400 -23.50 -35.42 6.84
N GLN A 401 -22.55 -34.53 6.53
CA GLN A 401 -22.01 -33.64 7.55
C GLN A 401 -23.13 -32.68 7.97
N VAL A 402 -24.00 -33.14 8.88
CA VAL A 402 -25.05 -32.32 9.48
C VAL A 402 -24.36 -31.15 10.20
N PRO A 403 -24.76 -29.89 9.96
CA PRO A 403 -24.26 -28.79 10.77
C PRO A 403 -24.61 -29.07 12.24
N ALA A 404 -23.58 -29.35 13.03
CA ALA A 404 -23.70 -29.69 14.44
C ALA A 404 -24.44 -28.58 15.20
N GLU A 405 -25.59 -28.89 15.79
CA GLU A 405 -26.32 -27.93 16.60
C GLU A 405 -25.61 -27.82 17.96
N LYS A 406 -24.85 -26.74 18.14
CA LYS A 406 -24.03 -26.55 19.33
C LYS A 406 -24.87 -25.97 20.46
N ILE A 407 -25.16 -26.79 21.47
CA ILE A 407 -25.87 -26.41 22.70
C ILE A 407 -24.91 -26.45 23.89
N LEU A 408 -25.30 -25.81 25.01
CA LEU A 408 -24.57 -25.94 26.28
C LEU A 408 -24.79 -27.34 26.87
N LEU A 409 -23.70 -28.04 27.15
CA LEU A 409 -23.69 -29.44 27.57
C LEU A 409 -22.95 -29.60 28.90
N ASP A 410 -23.47 -30.51 29.71
CA ASP A 410 -22.78 -31.04 30.89
C ASP A 410 -21.98 -32.29 30.48
N MET A 411 -20.65 -32.19 30.56
CA MET A 411 -19.73 -33.28 30.22
C MET A 411 -19.87 -34.49 31.16
N ASN A 412 -20.24 -34.28 32.42
CA ASN A 412 -20.45 -35.37 33.36
C ASN A 412 -21.70 -36.16 32.99
N ALA A 413 -22.79 -35.47 32.67
CA ALA A 413 -24.03 -36.11 32.24
C ALA A 413 -23.82 -36.95 30.96
N LEU A 414 -23.02 -36.45 30.03
CA LEU A 414 -22.67 -37.14 28.80
C LEU A 414 -21.81 -38.39 29.07
N ALA A 415 -20.79 -38.28 29.93
CA ALA A 415 -19.95 -39.41 30.34
C ALA A 415 -20.76 -40.50 31.09
N GLN A 416 -21.64 -40.10 32.01
CA GLN A 416 -22.53 -41.02 32.73
C GLN A 416 -23.47 -41.76 31.78
N THR A 417 -24.02 -41.05 30.78
CA THR A 417 -24.90 -41.65 29.77
C THR A 417 -24.15 -42.70 28.94
N ALA A 418 -22.93 -42.39 28.49
CA ALA A 418 -22.10 -43.33 27.73
C ALA A 418 -21.77 -44.61 28.54
N VAL A 419 -21.41 -44.46 29.82
CA VAL A 419 -21.15 -45.58 30.73
C VAL A 419 -22.40 -46.43 30.94
N LYS A 420 -23.55 -45.78 31.20
CA LYS A 420 -24.82 -46.46 31.44
C LYS A 420 -25.27 -47.29 30.23
N LEU A 421 -25.15 -46.74 29.03
CA LEU A 421 -25.47 -47.45 27.78
C LEU A 421 -24.55 -48.66 27.53
N SER A 422 -23.29 -48.56 27.94
CA SER A 422 -22.29 -49.64 27.76
C SER A 422 -22.29 -50.67 28.90
N GLN A 423 -23.01 -50.40 29.99
CA GLN A 423 -22.97 -51.18 31.22
C GLN A 423 -23.36 -52.67 31.08
N PRO A 424 -24.38 -53.05 30.27
CA PRO A 424 -24.70 -54.46 30.06
C PRO A 424 -23.54 -55.26 29.47
N GLN A 425 -22.82 -54.66 28.51
CA GLN A 425 -21.69 -55.30 27.82
C GLN A 425 -20.44 -55.35 28.71
N LEU A 426 -20.20 -54.29 29.49
CA LEU A 426 -19.11 -54.24 30.46
C LEU A 426 -19.28 -55.30 31.56
N ARG A 427 -20.50 -55.46 32.09
CA ARG A 427 -20.82 -56.51 33.09
C ARG A 427 -20.69 -57.92 32.53
N ALA A 428 -21.18 -58.15 31.31
CA ALA A 428 -21.09 -59.47 30.66
C ALA A 428 -19.63 -59.95 30.48
N ARG A 429 -18.66 -59.03 30.46
CA ARG A 429 -17.22 -59.32 30.33
C ARG A 429 -16.42 -59.14 31.63
N GLY A 430 -17.09 -58.94 32.76
CA GLY A 430 -16.42 -58.80 34.06
C GLY A 430 -15.58 -57.52 34.22
N ILE A 431 -15.83 -56.49 33.42
CA ILE A 431 -15.09 -55.21 33.48
C ILE A 431 -15.72 -54.32 34.56
N GLN A 432 -14.94 -53.89 35.54
CA GLN A 432 -15.38 -52.94 36.56
C GLN A 432 -15.27 -51.52 36.04
N VAL A 433 -16.20 -50.64 36.41
CA VAL A 433 -16.18 -49.23 36.00
C VAL A 433 -15.94 -48.35 37.22
N ARG A 434 -14.96 -47.46 37.14
CA ARG A 434 -14.69 -46.41 38.14
C ARG A 434 -14.91 -45.05 37.50
N THR A 435 -15.66 -44.18 38.17
CA THR A 435 -15.97 -42.83 37.66
C THR A 435 -15.50 -41.78 38.65
N ASP A 436 -14.71 -40.81 38.19
CA ASP A 436 -14.26 -39.63 38.94
C ASP A 436 -14.75 -38.36 38.23
N LEU A 437 -15.93 -37.88 38.61
CA LEU A 437 -16.67 -36.82 37.91
C LEU A 437 -16.96 -35.66 38.89
N PRO A 438 -16.09 -34.64 39.01
CA PRO A 438 -16.31 -33.52 39.90
C PRO A 438 -17.51 -32.68 39.48
N SER A 439 -18.31 -32.22 40.46
CA SER A 439 -19.52 -31.43 40.21
C SER A 439 -19.27 -29.98 39.79
N ASP A 440 -18.04 -29.50 39.93
CA ASP A 440 -17.55 -28.18 39.49
C ASP A 440 -16.91 -28.30 38.10
N LEU A 441 -17.74 -28.39 37.06
CA LEU A 441 -17.27 -28.33 35.67
C LEU A 441 -18.10 -27.30 34.89
N PRO A 442 -17.45 -26.39 34.15
CA PRO A 442 -18.17 -25.46 33.30
C PRO A 442 -18.85 -26.21 32.14
N GLN A 443 -20.03 -25.74 31.75
CA GLN A 443 -20.73 -26.26 30.57
C GLN A 443 -19.91 -25.97 29.30
N ILE A 444 -19.92 -26.91 28.35
CA ILE A 444 -19.25 -26.76 27.06
C ILE A 444 -20.27 -26.56 25.94
N LEU A 445 -19.88 -25.83 24.89
CA LEU A 445 -20.72 -25.66 23.72
C LEU A 445 -20.41 -26.77 22.69
N GLY A 446 -21.36 -27.66 22.40
CA GLY A 446 -21.15 -28.79 21.49
C GLY A 446 -22.43 -29.51 21.07
N ASP A 447 -22.31 -30.47 20.15
CA ASP A 447 -23.42 -31.33 19.74
C ASP A 447 -23.44 -32.59 20.61
N SER A 448 -24.55 -32.79 21.33
CA SER A 448 -24.71 -33.88 22.30
C SER A 448 -24.56 -35.25 21.65
N ASN A 449 -25.14 -35.43 20.46
CA ASN A 449 -25.16 -36.73 19.77
C ASN A 449 -23.77 -37.09 19.25
N GLN A 450 -23.05 -36.14 18.66
CA GLN A 450 -21.69 -36.36 18.17
C GLN A 450 -20.72 -36.68 19.31
N LEU A 451 -20.78 -35.92 20.41
CA LEU A 451 -19.91 -36.14 21.56
C LEU A 451 -20.24 -37.45 22.29
N LEU A 452 -21.53 -37.80 22.41
CA LEU A 452 -21.93 -39.10 22.97
C LEU A 452 -21.43 -40.25 22.09
N GLN A 453 -21.49 -40.12 20.77
CA GLN A 453 -20.96 -41.12 19.84
C GLN A 453 -19.45 -41.30 19.97
N VAL A 454 -18.68 -40.21 20.14
CA VAL A 454 -17.25 -40.28 20.44
C VAL A 454 -17.00 -41.04 21.75
N CYS A 455 -17.75 -40.72 22.81
CA CYS A 455 -17.61 -41.39 24.11
C CYS A 455 -17.94 -42.90 24.04
N LEU A 456 -19.01 -43.26 23.33
CA LEU A 456 -19.37 -44.66 23.09
C LEU A 456 -18.30 -45.40 22.28
N HIS A 457 -17.72 -44.74 21.27
CA HIS A 457 -16.67 -45.33 20.45
C HIS A 457 -15.40 -45.61 21.26
N ILE A 458 -14.97 -44.65 22.09
CA ILE A 458 -13.83 -44.80 23.00
C ILE A 458 -14.10 -45.91 24.03
N THR A 459 -15.31 -45.93 24.63
CA THR A 459 -15.72 -46.96 25.60
C THR A 459 -15.70 -48.36 24.96
N ASN A 460 -16.19 -48.49 23.73
CA ASN A 460 -16.19 -49.77 23.01
C ASN A 460 -14.76 -50.21 22.64
N ASN A 461 -13.87 -49.27 22.30
CA ASN A 461 -12.46 -49.57 22.07
C ASN A 461 -11.78 -50.11 23.35
N ALA A 462 -12.03 -49.47 24.49
CA ALA A 462 -11.56 -49.96 25.79
C ALA A 462 -12.13 -51.35 26.13
N LEU A 463 -13.42 -51.59 25.86
CA LEU A 463 -14.07 -52.89 26.03
C LEU A 463 -13.44 -53.98 25.14
N GLN A 464 -13.04 -53.65 23.92
CA GLN A 464 -12.31 -54.58 23.04
C GLN A 464 -10.90 -54.83 23.54
N ALA A 465 -10.21 -53.80 24.03
CA ALA A 465 -8.86 -53.91 24.56
C ALA A 465 -8.78 -54.83 25.80
N MET A 466 -9.81 -54.80 26.66
CA MET A 466 -9.93 -55.60 27.89
C MET A 466 -10.74 -56.90 27.71
N ALA A 467 -11.13 -57.25 26.47
CA ALA A 467 -12.06 -58.34 26.19
C ALA A 467 -11.62 -59.73 26.71
N GLN A 468 -10.32 -59.95 26.88
CA GLN A 468 -9.74 -61.25 27.24
C GLN A 468 -9.26 -61.33 28.70
N THR A 469 -8.87 -60.19 29.27
CA THR A 469 -8.23 -60.11 30.60
C THR A 469 -9.18 -59.67 31.71
N GLY A 470 -10.35 -59.10 31.35
CA GLY A 470 -11.09 -58.26 32.28
C GLY A 470 -10.29 -57.00 32.62
N GLY A 471 -10.74 -56.23 33.61
CA GLY A 471 -10.02 -55.05 34.08
C GLY A 471 -10.93 -53.96 34.63
N VAL A 472 -10.35 -52.77 34.83
CA VAL A 472 -11.05 -51.58 35.32
C VAL A 472 -11.05 -50.51 34.22
N LEU A 473 -12.23 -50.08 33.79
CA LEU A 473 -12.41 -48.87 32.98
C LEU A 473 -12.57 -47.68 33.92
N SER A 474 -11.61 -46.75 33.91
CA SER A 474 -11.68 -45.51 34.67
C SER A 474 -12.11 -44.36 33.77
N VAL A 475 -13.19 -43.67 34.12
CA VAL A 475 -13.70 -42.49 33.40
C VAL A 475 -13.58 -41.28 34.31
N SER A 476 -12.82 -40.26 33.90
CA SER A 476 -12.63 -39.06 34.71
C SER A 476 -12.82 -37.77 33.92
N THR A 477 -13.33 -36.74 34.56
CA THR A 477 -13.43 -35.39 34.00
C THR A 477 -12.62 -34.40 34.84
N ARG A 478 -11.86 -33.52 34.17
CA ARG A 478 -11.03 -32.51 34.84
C ARG A 478 -11.14 -31.17 34.11
N ARG A 479 -11.05 -30.08 34.86
CA ARG A 479 -10.83 -28.76 34.31
C ARG A 479 -9.33 -28.51 34.16
N HIS A 480 -8.89 -28.13 32.97
CA HIS A 480 -7.51 -27.75 32.68
C HIS A 480 -7.49 -26.38 32.01
N ASP A 481 -7.21 -25.34 32.78
CA ASP A 481 -7.26 -23.93 32.36
C ASP A 481 -8.60 -23.52 31.70
N GLN A 482 -8.58 -23.33 30.37
CA GLN A 482 -9.71 -22.95 29.52
C GLN A 482 -10.44 -24.16 28.91
N PHE A 483 -10.02 -25.38 29.23
CA PHE A 483 -10.54 -26.61 28.62
C PHE A 483 -11.15 -27.56 29.67
N VAL A 484 -12.13 -28.34 29.23
CA VAL A 484 -12.64 -29.50 29.96
C VAL A 484 -12.05 -30.75 29.33
N GLN A 485 -11.37 -31.56 30.13
CA GLN A 485 -10.79 -32.84 29.75
C GLN A 485 -11.72 -33.97 30.20
N LEU A 486 -12.08 -34.86 29.29
CA LEU A 486 -12.74 -36.13 29.57
C LEU A 486 -11.78 -37.26 29.18
N GLU A 487 -11.50 -38.15 30.12
CA GLU A 487 -10.49 -39.19 30.00
C GLU A 487 -11.09 -40.57 30.27
N PHE A 488 -10.77 -41.53 29.40
CA PHE A 488 -11.09 -42.95 29.56
C PHE A 488 -9.78 -43.73 29.61
N ALA A 489 -9.52 -44.42 30.71
CA ALA A 489 -8.33 -45.23 30.92
C ALA A 489 -8.71 -46.69 31.15
N ASP A 490 -8.11 -47.60 30.38
CA ASP A 490 -8.20 -49.05 30.58
C ASP A 490 -6.97 -49.57 31.32
N ASP A 491 -7.18 -50.48 32.28
CA ASP A 491 -6.11 -51.11 33.04
C ASP A 491 -5.42 -52.21 32.21
N LYS A 492 -4.55 -51.78 31.28
CA LYS A 492 -3.47 -52.62 30.78
C LYS A 492 -2.20 -52.26 31.51
N ALA A 493 -1.66 -53.26 32.20
CA ALA A 493 -0.31 -53.36 32.74
C ALA A 493 0.63 -52.22 32.29
N ASP A 494 0.95 -51.38 33.26
CA ASP A 494 1.97 -50.35 33.20
C ASP A 494 3.26 -50.89 32.57
N ARG A 495 3.50 -50.51 31.31
CA ARG A 495 4.84 -50.34 30.77
C ARG A 495 4.87 -49.09 29.92
N ALA A 496 5.48 -48.06 30.52
CA ALA A 496 6.35 -47.13 29.83
C ALA A 496 7.12 -47.80 28.68
N ARG A 497 6.56 -47.75 27.46
CA ARG A 497 7.30 -47.79 26.20
C ARG A 497 6.47 -47.13 25.12
N ASP A 498 7.14 -46.20 24.45
CA ASP A 498 6.79 -45.63 23.16
C ASP A 498 5.80 -44.44 23.14
N ARG A 499 6.30 -43.31 23.67
CA ARG A 499 5.88 -41.96 23.28
C ARG A 499 6.06 -41.68 21.76
N THR A 500 6.55 -42.67 21.00
CA THR A 500 6.82 -42.65 19.56
C THR A 500 5.71 -43.29 18.72
N GLY A 501 4.75 -43.99 19.33
CA GLY A 501 3.63 -44.66 18.64
C GLY A 501 2.44 -43.74 18.32
N LEU A 502 2.00 -42.92 19.27
CA LEU A 502 0.85 -42.01 19.09
C LEU A 502 1.15 -40.88 18.08
N GLU A 503 2.39 -40.38 18.06
CA GLU A 503 2.84 -39.42 17.05
C GLU A 503 2.93 -40.05 15.65
N ARG A 504 3.21 -41.35 15.52
CA ARG A 504 3.20 -42.04 14.22
C ARG A 504 1.79 -42.21 13.66
N MET A 505 0.79 -42.53 14.49
CA MET A 505 -0.60 -42.67 14.03
C MET A 505 -1.23 -41.32 13.62
N LEU A 506 -0.95 -40.24 14.34
CA LEU A 506 -1.43 -38.91 13.98
C LEU A 506 -0.64 -38.28 12.80
N ARG A 507 0.64 -38.64 12.61
CA ARG A 507 1.42 -38.20 11.43
C ARG A 507 1.10 -38.98 10.16
N HIS A 508 0.66 -40.25 10.22
CA HIS A 508 0.41 -41.02 9.00
C HIS A 508 -0.83 -40.56 8.20
N HIS A 509 -1.77 -39.84 8.83
CA HIS A 509 -2.89 -39.19 8.13
C HIS A 509 -2.62 -37.73 7.72
N SER A 510 -1.49 -37.14 8.14
CA SER A 510 -1.07 -35.77 7.77
C SER A 510 0.09 -35.77 6.75
N GLY A 511 0.63 -36.93 6.41
CA GLY A 511 1.84 -37.11 5.60
C GLY A 511 1.65 -37.22 4.08
N ALA A 512 0.57 -36.70 3.51
CA ALA A 512 0.39 -36.67 2.05
C ALA A 512 -0.02 -35.28 1.55
N GLN A 513 0.79 -34.26 1.83
CA GLN A 513 1.22 -33.24 0.85
C GLN A 513 2.06 -32.14 1.52
N GLY A 514 3.23 -31.86 0.93
CA GLY A 514 3.87 -30.54 1.03
C GLY A 514 4.99 -30.37 2.05
N LYS A 515 6.20 -30.82 1.69
CA LYS A 515 7.43 -30.15 2.15
C LYS A 515 7.47 -28.75 1.52
N ASN A 516 7.50 -27.70 2.33
CA ASN A 516 8.60 -26.72 2.35
C ASN A 516 8.34 -25.58 3.35
N HIS A 517 9.36 -25.34 4.18
CA HIS A 517 9.73 -24.08 4.82
C HIS A 517 8.67 -23.37 5.67
N VAL A 518 8.85 -23.40 7.00
CA VAL A 518 9.11 -22.19 7.81
C VAL A 518 9.97 -22.58 9.00
N SER A 519 11.23 -22.16 8.96
CA SER A 519 12.06 -21.94 10.13
C SER A 519 11.61 -20.67 10.86
N GLU A 520 11.87 -20.65 12.16
CA GLU A 520 12.03 -19.48 13.04
C GLU A 520 10.83 -18.92 13.81
N ARG A 521 11.11 -18.84 15.14
CA ARG A 521 10.57 -17.97 16.20
C ARG A 521 9.27 -18.38 16.87
N TYR A 522 9.39 -19.03 18.03
CA TYR A 522 8.91 -18.51 19.32
C TYR A 522 9.81 -19.05 20.46
N PRO A 523 10.06 -18.29 21.55
CA PRO A 523 11.09 -18.58 22.53
C PRO A 523 10.63 -19.58 23.60
N SER A 524 11.62 -20.29 24.12
CA SER A 524 11.57 -21.23 25.23
C SER A 524 11.04 -20.62 26.53
N TRP A 525 10.00 -21.23 27.10
CA TRP A 525 9.62 -21.01 28.50
C TRP A 525 10.45 -21.94 29.40
N ARG A 526 11.56 -21.41 29.91
CA ARG A 526 12.26 -21.92 31.10
C ARG A 526 12.49 -20.73 32.03
N ASN A 527 12.16 -20.97 33.30
CA ASN A 527 12.41 -20.14 34.48
C ASN A 527 11.47 -18.95 34.66
N LEU A 528 10.64 -19.03 35.70
CA LEU A 528 10.84 -18.26 36.93
C LEU A 528 9.84 -18.76 37.99
N SER A 529 10.35 -19.67 38.82
CA SER A 529 9.95 -19.80 40.22
C SER A 529 10.59 -18.66 41.00
N HIS A 530 9.78 -17.76 41.57
CA HIS A 530 9.93 -17.16 42.90
C HIS A 530 8.77 -16.21 43.17
#